data_AF-A0A3P0XD17-F1
#
_entry.id   AF-A0A3P0XD17-F1
#
_cell.length_a   1.000
_cell.length_b   1.000
_cell.length_c   1.000
_cell.angle_alpha   90.00
_cell.angle_beta   90.00
_cell.angle_gamma   90.00
#
_symmetry.space_group_name_H-M   'P 1'
#
loop_
_entity.id
_entity.type
_entity.pdbx_description
1 polymer ?
#
loop_
_entity_poly.entity_id
_entity_poly.type
_entity_poly.pdbx_seq_one_letter_code
_entity_poly.pdbx_strand_id
1 'polypeptide(L)'
;MSRTVSWRHRAGAIAERVRHSVTESWTRRDLERVFAVQRVTAQSLMRAIGEVQNIGGTYLVSRAALLRYLEAVDSADDLTAAHRERLLFAEPVPRPRSLKVDLPEDLHAVMLRDLPPEIQIEPGRIEIRGADPASLLQNLYLLVLALEQDLGSIEASLEAPPVPRQVPEVDEMQEMFERLRRDEKRLAKPQIQV
;
A
#
# COMPACT_ATOMS: atom_id res chain seq x y z
N MET A 1 19.54 17.25 36.87
CA MET A 1 19.96 15.85 36.64
C MET A 1 19.34 15.37 35.33
N SER A 2 20.15 15.04 34.34
CA SER A 2 19.71 14.53 33.03
C SER A 2 19.07 13.15 33.22
N ARG A 3 17.77 13.02 32.93
CA ARG A 3 17.11 11.70 32.92
C ARG A 3 17.74 10.87 31.81
N THR A 4 18.52 9.87 32.17
CA THR A 4 19.07 8.89 31.24
C THR A 4 17.93 8.24 30.48
N VAL A 5 18.04 8.22 29.15
CA VAL A 5 17.00 7.69 28.28
C VAL A 5 16.93 6.17 28.44
N SER A 6 15.82 5.65 28.95
CA SER A 6 15.67 4.26 29.42
C SER A 6 15.87 3.18 28.35
N TRP A 7 15.81 3.54 27.07
CA TRP A 7 16.02 2.61 25.96
C TRP A 7 17.46 2.62 25.42
N ARG A 8 18.37 3.45 25.94
CA ARG A 8 19.77 3.56 25.47
C ARG A 8 20.46 2.21 25.37
N HIS A 9 20.44 1.45 26.45
CA HIS A 9 21.09 0.13 26.53
C HIS A 9 20.46 -0.92 25.60
N ARG A 10 19.28 -0.63 25.04
CA ARG A 10 18.56 -1.49 24.10
C ARG A 10 18.62 -0.98 22.66
N ALA A 11 19.34 0.10 22.37
CA ALA A 11 19.38 0.72 21.05
C ALA A 11 19.82 -0.27 19.96
N GLY A 12 20.92 -1.00 20.16
CA GLY A 12 21.38 -2.04 19.23
C GLY A 12 20.37 -3.18 19.06
N ALA A 13 19.77 -3.68 20.15
CA ALA A 13 18.73 -4.71 20.08
C ALA A 13 17.45 -4.23 19.37
N ILE A 14 17.10 -2.95 19.53
CA ILE A 14 15.99 -2.31 18.82
C ILE A 14 16.33 -2.18 17.32
N ALA A 15 17.55 -1.75 16.99
CA ALA A 15 18.01 -1.63 15.60
C ALA A 15 17.93 -2.97 14.87
N GLU A 16 18.34 -4.06 15.53
CA GLU A 16 18.29 -5.40 14.95
C GLU A 16 16.86 -5.87 14.69
N ARG A 17 15.95 -5.63 15.64
CA ARG A 17 14.51 -5.89 15.48
C ARG A 17 13.89 -5.07 14.35
N VAL A 18 14.28 -3.81 14.21
CA VAL A 18 13.79 -2.94 13.13
C VAL A 18 14.34 -3.42 11.78
N ARG A 19 15.62 -3.81 11.70
CA ARG A 19 16.28 -4.29 10.47
C ARG A 19 15.61 -5.53 9.90
N HIS A 20 15.13 -6.43 10.77
CA HIS A 20 14.47 -7.68 10.39
C HIS A 20 12.93 -7.55 10.31
N SER A 21 12.39 -6.34 10.47
CA SER A 21 10.96 -6.13 10.37
C SER A 21 10.51 -6.00 8.91
N VAL A 22 9.38 -6.65 8.60
CA VAL A 22 8.66 -6.46 7.32
C VAL A 22 8.05 -5.06 7.22
N THR A 23 7.88 -4.36 8.35
CA THR A 23 7.30 -3.02 8.40
C THR A 23 8.27 -1.95 7.90
N GLU A 24 7.94 -1.35 6.75
CA GLU A 24 8.70 -0.23 6.16
C GLU A 24 8.31 1.13 6.77
N SER A 25 7.07 1.29 7.23
CA SER A 25 6.52 2.54 7.76
C SER A 25 6.05 2.37 9.20
N TRP A 26 6.61 3.16 10.11
CA TRP A 26 6.42 3.02 11.55
C TRP A 26 5.54 4.14 12.09
N THR A 27 4.45 3.78 12.76
CA THR A 27 3.57 4.73 13.43
C THR A 27 4.08 5.06 14.84
N ARG A 28 3.52 6.11 15.45
CA ARG A 28 3.70 6.39 16.89
C ARG A 28 3.47 5.15 17.78
N ARG A 29 2.42 4.37 17.52
CA ARG A 29 2.09 3.19 18.34
C ARG A 29 3.13 2.07 18.19
N ASP A 30 3.75 1.96 17.02
CA ASP A 30 4.80 0.97 16.78
C ASP A 30 6.07 1.36 17.53
N LEU A 31 6.41 2.64 17.55
CA LEU A 31 7.51 3.17 18.34
C LEU A 31 7.29 2.99 19.85
N GLU A 32 6.08 3.22 20.36
CA GLU A 32 5.73 2.95 21.77
C GLU A 32 6.01 1.50 22.14
N ARG A 33 5.62 0.55 21.28
CA ARG A 33 5.81 -0.88 21.49
C ARG A 33 7.28 -1.30 21.39
N VAL A 34 7.99 -0.85 20.35
CA VAL A 34 9.38 -1.28 20.12
C VAL A 34 10.34 -0.67 21.12
N PHE A 35 10.18 0.62 21.43
CA PHE A 35 11.02 1.29 22.41
C PHE A 35 10.54 1.06 23.85
N ALA A 36 9.33 0.50 24.05
CA ALA A 36 8.68 0.35 25.35
C ALA A 36 8.61 1.69 26.11
N VAL A 37 8.09 2.72 25.43
CA VAL A 37 8.01 4.09 25.95
C VAL A 37 6.58 4.62 25.93
N GLN A 38 6.33 5.66 26.71
CA GLN A 38 5.05 6.35 26.72
C GLN A 38 4.86 7.25 25.49
N ARG A 39 3.61 7.64 25.27
CA ARG A 39 3.18 8.47 24.14
C ARG A 39 4.01 9.72 23.89
N VAL A 40 4.27 10.50 24.93
CA VAL A 40 5.01 11.77 24.82
C VAL A 40 6.45 11.49 24.36
N THR A 41 7.08 10.45 24.88
CA THR A 41 8.42 10.03 24.48
C THR A 41 8.45 9.52 23.05
N ALA A 42 7.46 8.73 22.62
CA ALA A 42 7.36 8.28 21.24
C ALA A 42 7.19 9.45 20.26
N GLN A 43 6.39 10.46 20.61
CA GLN A 43 6.26 11.68 19.80
C GLN A 43 7.58 12.46 19.72
N SER A 44 8.34 12.53 20.83
CA SER A 44 9.68 13.12 20.83
C SER A 44 10.65 12.33 19.95
N LEU A 45 10.59 11.00 19.97
CA LEU A 45 11.40 10.14 19.11
C LEU A 45 11.08 10.39 17.63
N MET A 46 9.80 10.45 17.26
CA MET A 46 9.42 10.75 15.87
C MET A 46 10.01 12.07 15.38
N ARG A 47 9.97 13.11 16.21
CA ARG A 47 10.56 14.41 15.88
C ARG A 47 12.09 14.33 15.74
N ALA A 48 12.75 13.60 16.62
CA ALA A 48 14.21 13.47 16.60
C ALA A 48 14.72 12.58 15.47
N ILE A 49 13.96 11.57 15.06
CA ILE A 49 14.28 10.74 13.89
C ILE A 49 14.18 11.60 12.61
N GLY A 50 13.20 12.51 12.56
CA GLY A 50 12.95 13.35 11.40
C GLY A 50 12.29 12.57 10.26
N GLU A 51 12.17 13.22 9.10
CA GLU A 51 11.55 12.65 7.89
C GLU A 51 10.15 12.07 8.13
N VAL A 52 9.39 12.70 9.04
CA VAL A 52 8.05 12.27 9.40
C VAL A 52 7.10 12.62 8.27
N GLN A 53 6.51 11.62 7.64
CA GLN A 53 5.46 11.79 6.65
C GLN A 53 4.10 11.85 7.34
N ASN A 54 3.21 12.73 6.89
CA ASN A 54 1.82 12.77 7.35
C ASN A 54 0.91 12.25 6.24
N ILE A 55 0.36 11.05 6.42
CA ILE A 55 -0.56 10.42 5.48
C ILE A 55 -1.89 10.21 6.20
N GLY A 56 -2.96 10.86 5.74
CA GLY A 56 -4.31 10.71 6.32
C GLY A 56 -4.38 11.09 7.81
N GLY A 57 -3.60 12.07 8.26
CA GLY A 57 -3.53 12.46 9.68
C GLY A 57 -2.68 11.54 10.55
N THR A 58 -2.09 10.49 9.97
CA THR A 58 -1.17 9.58 10.64
C THR A 58 0.27 9.97 10.31
N TYR A 59 1.04 10.21 11.37
CA TYR A 59 2.48 10.44 11.27
C TYR A 59 3.23 9.11 11.15
N LEU A 60 4.10 9.02 10.15
CA LEU A 60 4.85 7.84 9.78
C LEU A 60 6.34 8.17 9.69
N VAL A 61 7.17 7.22 10.09
CA VAL A 61 8.64 7.28 9.96
C VAL A 61 9.09 6.09 9.13
N SER A 62 9.98 6.30 8.17
CA SER A 62 10.52 5.21 7.35
C SER A 62 11.48 4.34 8.17
N ARG A 63 11.56 3.04 7.84
CA ARG A 63 12.54 2.12 8.44
C ARG A 63 13.96 2.63 8.26
N ALA A 64 14.29 3.19 7.10
CA ALA A 64 15.59 3.75 6.80
C ALA A 64 15.95 4.94 7.71
N ALA A 65 15.01 5.87 7.93
CA ALA A 65 15.22 6.99 8.86
C ALA A 65 15.40 6.51 10.30
N LEU A 66 14.57 5.54 10.74
CA LEU A 66 14.66 4.94 12.07
C LEU A 66 16.01 4.22 12.29
N LEU A 67 16.50 3.46 11.32
CA LEU A 67 17.79 2.77 11.40
C LEU A 67 18.96 3.76 11.44
N ARG A 68 18.97 4.77 10.57
CA ARG A 68 20.01 5.82 10.60
C ARG A 68 20.02 6.57 11.94
N TYR A 69 18.85 6.83 12.51
CA TYR A 69 18.75 7.43 13.84
C TYR A 69 19.37 6.52 14.91
N LEU A 70 19.03 5.23 14.92
CA LEU A 70 19.55 4.26 15.89
C LEU A 70 21.06 4.05 15.75
N GLU A 71 21.58 3.95 14.53
CA GLU A 71 23.02 3.82 14.25
C GLU A 71 23.80 5.06 14.75
N ALA A 72 23.30 6.25 14.46
CA ALA A 72 23.93 7.49 14.92
C ALA A 72 23.82 7.70 16.44
N VAL A 73 22.84 7.07 17.09
CA VAL A 73 22.69 7.08 18.55
C VAL A 73 23.63 6.07 19.21
N ASP A 74 23.84 4.91 18.59
CA ASP A 74 24.76 3.89 19.07
C ASP A 74 26.22 4.36 18.99
N SER A 75 26.56 5.15 17.96
CA SER A 75 27.88 5.76 17.80
C SER A 75 28.12 7.00 18.69
N ALA A 76 27.13 7.47 19.44
CA ALA A 76 27.24 8.69 20.23
C ALA A 76 27.58 8.43 21.70
N ASP A 77 28.62 9.12 22.20
CA ASP A 77 29.04 9.04 23.61
C ASP A 77 27.97 9.58 24.59
N ASP A 78 27.16 10.55 24.18
CA ASP A 78 25.98 11.01 24.91
C ASP A 78 24.72 11.05 24.03
N LEU A 79 23.93 9.97 24.14
CA LEU A 79 22.63 9.84 23.50
C LEU A 79 21.67 10.99 23.85
N THR A 80 21.73 11.53 25.06
CA THR A 80 20.82 12.60 25.50
C THR A 80 21.14 13.89 24.77
N ALA A 81 22.43 14.20 24.61
CA ALA A 81 22.90 15.34 23.83
C ALA A 81 22.57 15.17 22.35
N ALA A 82 22.87 14.01 21.75
CA ALA A 82 22.59 13.73 20.34
C ALA A 82 21.09 13.75 20.00
N HIS A 83 20.23 13.23 20.89
CA HIS A 83 18.77 13.31 20.74
C HIS A 83 18.28 14.75 20.85
N ARG A 84 18.81 15.53 21.79
CA ARG A 84 18.43 16.93 22.01
C ARG A 84 18.87 17.82 20.85
N GLU A 85 20.07 17.61 20.33
CA GLU A 85 20.61 18.31 19.17
C GLU A 85 19.71 18.08 17.94
N ARG A 86 19.36 16.81 17.66
CA ARG A 86 18.42 16.48 16.59
C ARG A 86 17.04 17.10 16.78
N LEU A 87 16.53 17.22 18.00
CA LEU A 87 15.26 17.93 18.24
C LEU A 87 15.36 19.43 17.95
N LEU A 88 16.52 20.05 18.16
CA LEU A 88 16.74 21.48 17.89
C LEU A 88 16.87 21.76 16.39
N PHE A 89 17.47 20.85 15.64
CA PHE A 89 17.65 20.96 14.19
C PHE A 89 16.59 20.21 13.37
N ALA A 90 15.60 19.59 14.02
CA ALA A 90 14.50 18.95 13.33
C ALA A 90 13.74 20.01 12.53
N GLU A 91 13.77 19.87 11.20
CA GLU A 91 13.00 20.74 10.33
C GLU A 91 11.51 20.70 10.75
N PRO A 92 10.85 21.86 10.83
CA PRO A 92 9.45 21.89 11.15
C PRO A 92 8.69 21.08 10.10
N VAL A 93 8.01 20.01 10.53
CA VAL A 93 7.19 19.18 9.65
C VAL A 93 6.32 20.12 8.83
N PRO A 94 6.44 20.11 7.48
CA PRO A 94 5.67 21.01 6.64
C PRO A 94 4.21 20.83 7.00
N ARG A 95 3.56 21.92 7.43
CA ARG A 95 2.14 21.89 7.74
C ARG A 95 1.41 21.89 6.40
N PRO A 96 0.84 20.75 5.94
CA PRO A 96 0.07 20.78 4.71
C PRO A 96 -1.06 21.80 4.90
N ARG A 97 -1.24 22.66 3.89
CA ARG A 97 -2.36 23.58 3.87
C ARG A 97 -3.62 22.73 3.83
N SER A 98 -4.48 22.83 4.85
CA SER A 98 -5.70 22.04 4.93
C SER A 98 -6.61 22.45 3.77
N LEU A 99 -6.81 21.55 2.81
CA LEU A 99 -7.78 21.76 1.75
C LEU A 99 -9.13 21.34 2.31
N LYS A 100 -10.06 22.29 2.41
CA LYS A 100 -11.43 22.03 2.82
C LYS A 100 -12.22 21.69 1.57
N VAL A 101 -12.83 20.51 1.56
CA VAL A 101 -13.71 20.05 0.50
C VAL A 101 -15.09 19.94 1.11
N ASP A 102 -16.07 20.58 0.48
CA ASP A 102 -17.46 20.42 0.86
C ASP A 102 -17.94 19.07 0.33
N LEU A 103 -18.23 18.17 1.26
CA LEU A 103 -18.75 16.86 0.94
C LEU A 103 -20.29 16.90 1.00
N PRO A 104 -20.99 16.15 0.14
CA PRO A 104 -22.44 15.99 0.26
C PRO A 104 -22.82 15.52 1.68
N GLU A 105 -23.96 15.94 2.23
CA GLU A 105 -24.37 15.54 3.58
C GLU A 105 -24.69 14.03 3.67
N ASP A 106 -25.09 13.41 2.56
CA ASP A 106 -25.55 12.01 2.50
C ASP A 106 -24.43 11.03 2.09
N LEU A 107 -23.32 11.01 2.82
CA LEU A 107 -22.18 10.09 2.58
C LEU A 107 -22.30 8.73 3.27
N HIS A 108 -23.44 8.43 3.89
CA HIS A 108 -23.57 7.26 4.75
C HIS A 108 -23.52 5.92 4.01
N ALA A 109 -23.77 5.91 2.69
CA ALA A 109 -23.65 4.72 1.84
C ALA A 109 -23.40 5.13 0.37
N VAL A 110 -22.14 5.27 -0.01
CA VAL A 110 -21.71 5.43 -1.41
C VAL A 110 -21.40 4.05 -1.96
N MET A 111 -22.15 3.59 -2.96
CA MET A 111 -21.85 2.36 -3.70
C MET A 111 -21.27 2.70 -5.07
N LEU A 112 -20.80 1.69 -5.82
CA LEU A 112 -20.26 1.89 -7.18
C LEU A 112 -21.24 2.65 -8.09
N ARG A 113 -22.55 2.39 -7.97
CA ARG A 113 -23.61 3.06 -8.74
C ARG A 113 -23.85 4.53 -8.37
N ASP A 114 -23.41 4.93 -7.18
CA ASP A 114 -23.61 6.27 -6.64
C ASP A 114 -22.39 7.16 -6.94
N LEU A 115 -21.35 6.61 -7.62
CA LEU A 115 -20.20 7.38 -8.04
C LEU A 115 -20.56 8.36 -9.16
N PRO A 116 -20.07 9.61 -9.07
CA PRO A 116 -20.30 10.61 -10.10
C PRO A 116 -19.66 10.21 -11.44
N PRO A 117 -20.20 10.68 -12.59
CA PRO A 117 -19.76 10.29 -13.93
C PRO A 117 -18.30 10.68 -14.24
N GLU A 118 -17.73 11.59 -13.45
CA GLU A 118 -16.32 11.97 -13.48
C GLU A 118 -15.38 10.85 -13.00
N ILE A 119 -15.92 9.81 -12.34
CA ILE A 119 -15.18 8.62 -11.91
C ILE A 119 -15.57 7.47 -12.83
N GLN A 120 -14.63 7.03 -13.66
CA GLN A 120 -14.81 5.92 -14.58
C GLN A 120 -13.96 4.75 -14.12
N ILE A 121 -14.60 3.60 -13.95
CA ILE A 121 -13.95 2.35 -13.58
C ILE A 121 -14.11 1.39 -14.75
N GLU A 122 -12.97 1.02 -15.33
CA GLU A 122 -12.84 0.04 -16.41
C GLU A 122 -11.92 -1.09 -15.89
N PRO A 123 -11.96 -2.29 -16.50
CA PRO A 123 -11.05 -3.36 -16.12
C PRO A 123 -9.58 -2.93 -16.17
N GLY A 124 -8.90 -3.00 -15.02
CA GLY A 124 -7.52 -2.57 -14.84
C GLY A 124 -7.27 -1.05 -14.89
N ARG A 125 -8.31 -0.20 -14.92
CA ARG A 125 -8.17 1.26 -15.06
C ARG A 125 -9.22 2.03 -14.27
N ILE A 126 -8.76 2.99 -13.45
CA ILE A 126 -9.62 3.99 -12.81
C ILE A 126 -9.23 5.36 -13.34
N GLU A 127 -10.19 6.11 -13.87
CA GLU A 127 -10.03 7.49 -14.30
C GLU A 127 -10.87 8.43 -13.43
N ILE A 128 -10.24 9.49 -12.91
CA ILE A 128 -10.90 10.51 -12.10
C ILE A 128 -10.69 11.85 -12.78
N ARG A 129 -11.80 12.53 -13.10
CA ARG A 129 -11.82 13.87 -13.70
C ARG A 129 -12.34 14.90 -12.69
N GLY A 130 -11.95 16.16 -12.88
CA GLY A 130 -12.40 17.28 -12.07
C GLY A 130 -11.98 18.60 -12.69
N ALA A 131 -12.79 19.65 -12.49
CA ALA A 131 -12.54 20.97 -13.06
C ALA A 131 -11.49 21.76 -12.27
N ASP A 132 -11.29 21.40 -10.99
CA ASP A 132 -10.42 22.09 -10.05
C ASP A 132 -9.87 21.09 -9.00
N PRO A 133 -8.85 21.47 -8.21
CA PRO A 133 -8.27 20.57 -7.21
C PRO A 133 -9.24 20.11 -6.11
N ALA A 134 -10.24 20.91 -5.75
CA ALA A 134 -11.22 20.53 -4.74
C ALA A 134 -12.19 19.48 -5.29
N SER A 135 -12.67 19.64 -6.53
CA SER A 135 -13.51 18.63 -7.17
C SER A 135 -12.78 17.30 -7.40
N LEU A 136 -11.50 17.31 -7.77
CA LEU A 136 -10.68 16.10 -7.84
C LEU A 136 -10.57 15.38 -6.48
N LEU A 137 -10.35 16.13 -5.40
CA LEU A 137 -10.27 15.55 -4.05
C LEU A 137 -11.61 15.02 -3.55
N GLN A 138 -12.71 15.70 -3.89
CA GLN A 138 -14.07 15.23 -3.62
C GLN A 138 -14.32 13.88 -4.30
N ASN A 139 -13.98 13.78 -5.59
CA ASN A 139 -14.15 12.55 -6.36
C ASN A 139 -13.25 11.42 -5.84
N LEU A 140 -12.01 11.72 -5.46
CA LEU A 140 -11.12 10.75 -4.82
C LEU A 140 -11.71 10.23 -3.50
N TYR A 141 -12.28 11.13 -2.69
CA TYR A 141 -12.87 10.75 -1.42
C TYR A 141 -14.13 9.88 -1.60
N LEU A 142 -14.99 10.21 -2.57
CA LEU A 142 -16.15 9.39 -2.91
C LEU A 142 -15.74 7.98 -3.37
N LEU A 143 -14.67 7.87 -4.16
CA LEU A 143 -14.11 6.57 -4.54
C LEU A 143 -13.62 5.79 -3.33
N VAL A 144 -12.92 6.42 -2.39
CA VAL A 144 -12.47 5.76 -1.15
C VAL A 144 -13.66 5.25 -0.34
N LEU A 145 -14.73 6.05 -0.18
CA LEU A 145 -15.94 5.61 0.51
C LEU A 145 -16.59 4.41 -0.19
N ALA A 146 -16.70 4.45 -1.52
CA ALA A 146 -17.24 3.33 -2.28
C ALA A 146 -16.39 2.06 -2.14
N LEU A 147 -15.05 2.19 -2.09
CA LEU A 147 -14.15 1.07 -1.82
C LEU A 147 -14.31 0.50 -0.41
N GLU A 148 -14.58 1.33 0.59
CA GLU A 148 -14.81 0.86 1.96
C GLU A 148 -16.14 0.14 2.12
N GLN A 149 -17.16 0.54 1.35
CA GLN A 149 -18.55 0.08 1.53
C GLN A 149 -19.00 -0.97 0.51
N ASP A 150 -18.43 -0.96 -0.70
CA ASP A 150 -18.85 -1.78 -1.84
C ASP A 150 -17.63 -2.34 -2.61
N LEU A 151 -16.63 -2.83 -1.87
CA LEU A 151 -15.40 -3.37 -2.44
C LEU A 151 -15.65 -4.44 -3.51
N GLY A 152 -16.57 -5.39 -3.25
CA GLY A 152 -16.82 -6.51 -4.15
C GLY A 152 -17.34 -6.11 -5.53
N SER A 153 -18.19 -5.08 -5.62
CA SER A 153 -18.70 -4.59 -6.91
C SER A 153 -17.62 -3.85 -7.69
N ILE A 154 -16.73 -3.14 -6.98
CA ILE A 154 -15.60 -2.44 -7.59
C ILE A 154 -14.56 -3.44 -8.09
N GLU A 155 -14.22 -4.45 -7.29
CA GLU A 155 -13.32 -5.55 -7.70
C GLU A 155 -13.84 -6.24 -8.95
N ALA A 156 -15.12 -6.61 -9.00
CA ALA A 156 -15.73 -7.23 -10.17
C ALA A 156 -15.66 -6.34 -11.43
N SER A 157 -15.68 -5.01 -11.27
CA SER A 157 -15.57 -4.06 -12.38
C SER A 157 -14.12 -3.82 -12.82
N LEU A 158 -13.17 -4.01 -11.92
CA LEU A 158 -11.73 -3.90 -12.17
C LEU A 158 -11.12 -5.18 -12.75
N GLU A 159 -11.71 -6.33 -12.46
CA GLU A 159 -11.29 -7.61 -13.03
C GLU A 159 -11.67 -7.67 -14.52
N ALA A 160 -10.68 -8.04 -15.35
CA ALA A 160 -10.95 -8.30 -16.75
C ALA A 160 -11.90 -9.51 -16.86
N PRO A 161 -12.94 -9.47 -17.73
CA PRO A 161 -13.76 -10.64 -17.96
C PRO A 161 -12.84 -11.79 -18.40
N PRO A 162 -13.07 -13.02 -17.90
CA PRO A 162 -12.26 -14.15 -18.29
C PRO A 162 -12.28 -14.25 -19.81
N VAL A 163 -11.11 -14.17 -20.43
CA VAL A 163 -10.97 -14.34 -21.88
C VAL A 163 -11.69 -15.64 -22.23
N PRO A 164 -12.75 -15.61 -23.05
CA PRO A 164 -13.43 -16.82 -23.45
C PRO A 164 -12.37 -17.74 -24.04
N ARG A 165 -12.19 -18.93 -23.46
CA ARG A 165 -11.41 -19.98 -24.12
C ARG A 165 -12.03 -20.11 -25.50
N GLN A 166 -11.25 -19.81 -26.54
CA GLN A 166 -11.65 -20.10 -27.91
C GLN A 166 -11.92 -21.60 -27.96
N VAL A 167 -13.20 -21.97 -27.91
CA VAL A 167 -13.62 -23.32 -28.25
C VAL A 167 -13.39 -23.38 -29.75
N PRO A 168 -12.50 -24.25 -30.26
CA PRO A 168 -12.30 -24.39 -31.70
C PRO A 168 -13.66 -24.59 -32.35
N GLU A 169 -13.91 -23.88 -33.46
CA GLU A 169 -15.17 -23.95 -34.17
C GLU A 169 -15.50 -25.43 -34.49
N VAL A 170 -16.78 -25.76 -34.54
CA VAL A 170 -17.26 -27.16 -34.73
C VAL A 170 -16.61 -27.81 -35.96
N ASP A 171 -16.31 -27.01 -36.98
CA ASP A 171 -15.63 -27.42 -38.21
C ASP A 171 -14.16 -27.83 -37.97
N GLU A 172 -13.41 -27.10 -37.15
CA GLU A 172 -12.03 -27.45 -36.78
C GLU A 172 -11.98 -28.74 -35.97
N MET A 173 -12.97 -28.96 -35.09
CA MET A 173 -13.09 -30.22 -34.35
C MET A 173 -13.43 -31.39 -35.28
N GLN A 174 -14.33 -31.19 -36.24
CA GLN A 174 -14.64 -32.22 -37.24
C GLN A 174 -13.42 -32.57 -38.10
N GLU A 175 -12.64 -31.58 -38.54
CA GLU A 175 -11.39 -31.82 -39.26
C GLU A 175 -10.36 -32.58 -38.42
N MET A 176 -10.25 -32.26 -37.13
CA MET A 176 -9.38 -32.96 -36.20
C MET A 176 -9.80 -34.44 -36.00
N PHE A 177 -11.10 -34.70 -35.84
CA PHE A 177 -11.62 -36.08 -35.75
C PHE A 177 -11.44 -36.86 -37.04
N GLU A 178 -11.61 -36.22 -38.21
CA GLU A 178 -11.36 -36.85 -39.50
C GLU A 178 -9.87 -37.13 -39.75
N ARG A 179 -8.97 -36.28 -39.26
CA ARG A 179 -7.52 -36.57 -39.24
C ARG A 179 -7.20 -37.79 -38.39
N LEU A 180 -7.70 -37.85 -37.16
CA LEU A 180 -7.50 -38.99 -36.24
C LEU A 180 -8.01 -40.31 -36.85
N ARG A 181 -9.19 -40.30 -37.47
CA ARG A 181 -9.74 -41.47 -38.17
C ARG A 181 -8.90 -41.93 -39.36
N ARG A 182 -8.28 -41.01 -40.09
CA ARG A 182 -7.37 -41.36 -41.21
C ARG A 182 -6.08 -41.99 -40.71
N ASP A 183 -5.55 -41.50 -39.61
CA ASP A 183 -4.32 -42.02 -39.02
C ASP A 183 -4.53 -43.40 -38.40
N GLU A 184 -5.66 -43.64 -37.73
CA GLU A 184 -6.05 -44.99 -37.28
C GLU A 184 -6.18 -45.98 -38.45
N LYS A 185 -6.80 -45.57 -39.57
CA LYS A 185 -6.90 -46.41 -40.77
C LYS A 185 -5.56 -46.70 -41.45
N ARG A 186 -4.57 -45.80 -41.33
CA ARG A 186 -3.19 -46.04 -41.80
C ARG A 186 -2.46 -47.04 -40.92
N LEU A 187 -2.65 -46.97 -39.60
CA LEU A 187 -2.07 -47.91 -38.65
C LEU A 187 -2.68 -49.31 -38.73
N ALA A 188 -3.94 -49.43 -39.20
CA ALA A 188 -4.66 -50.71 -39.32
C ALA A 188 -4.42 -51.49 -40.63
N LYS A 189 -3.60 -51.02 -41.57
CA LYS A 189 -3.22 -51.82 -42.77
C LYS A 189 -1.92 -52.58 -42.51
N PRO A 190 -1.95 -53.91 -42.29
CA PRO A 190 -0.72 -54.70 -42.14
C PRO A 190 0.04 -54.73 -43.47
N GLN A 191 1.34 -54.45 -43.41
CA GLN A 191 2.27 -54.80 -44.48
C GLN A 191 2.30 -56.33 -44.60
N ILE A 192 1.64 -56.87 -45.61
CA ILE A 192 1.93 -58.22 -46.11
C ILE A 192 2.77 -58.01 -47.37
N GLN A 193 4.08 -58.21 -47.26
CA GLN A 193 4.95 -58.53 -48.40
C GLN A 193 5.39 -59.99 -48.24
N VAL A 194 5.14 -60.77 -49.29
CA VAL A 194 5.74 -62.08 -49.56
C VAL A 194 7.13 -61.84 -50.15
#